data_AF-A0A9E4CE95-F1
#
_entry.id   AF-A0A9E4CE95-F1
#
_cell.length_a   1.000
_cell.length_b   1.000
_cell.length_c   1.000
_cell.angle_alpha   90.00
_cell.angle_beta   90.00
_cell.angle_gamma   90.00
#
_symmetry.space_group_name_H-M   'P 1'
#
loop_
_entity.id
_entity.type
_entity.pdbx_description
1 polymer ?
#
loop_
_entity_poly.entity_id
_entity_poly.type
_entity_poly.pdbx_seq_one_letter_code
_entity_poly.pdbx_strand_id
1 'polypeptide(L)'
;MSAGLETNPLIVTGVVGILMLLLGLGLSHLRYRRRARQMTTRYERQVQMLQQAMTDRSQEVQAQKAALTQAGRRLAEREAQLQTQSQLLQQANEDRQRAQETEGKVLELTQDLAAIRQELANAEAEKATLRAESKNIRNQLSEQTTELSRWREEVDKQQQRITHLIDETEEHRALLAQVRLVYEQEVMLRQNITAEISAIYYRLQSGSPVASEFPTADGLAPVAHDAMDSETTGSATPASAEQMFDPAATSTALVAVNGKSATLPPASVDPTTANEHSKGSSRLVHFLAGRGITITQIPTEESFDPVLNGLANFLGTHYESLRPLYQQIKRNMQMGDDFAINLKEESPKTISLICQFGKKLYDVAFLEQYRYIRSPQYLLRAKTTRLPTAQNFFSGQWLERYVMQQVQEAVEQLQSQSRRQIDCSYLANPRITLANQQEGELDFLFHIDQNVYWIETKSGDYQQHISKYSMIARTLNLDEKHAIMVLTDIPASRSAELTALFGMGVCALSEFRAALLTTMKQDLGETQGGS
;
A
#
# COMPACT_ATOMS: atom_id res chain seq x y z
N MET A 1 -106.87 -98.39 -109.99
CA MET A 1 -106.45 -99.79 -109.72
C MET A 1 -105.68 -99.78 -108.40
N SER A 2 -106.09 -100.66 -107.50
CA SER A 2 -105.51 -100.94 -106.19
C SER A 2 -104.23 -101.78 -106.32
N ALA A 3 -103.21 -101.45 -105.54
CA ALA A 3 -102.25 -102.33 -104.83
C ALA A 3 -101.26 -101.39 -104.10
N GLY A 4 -101.06 -101.38 -102.78
CA GLY A 4 -101.08 -102.47 -101.82
C GLY A 4 -99.63 -102.92 -101.56
N LEU A 5 -98.94 -102.31 -100.60
CA LEU A 5 -97.65 -102.80 -100.06
C LEU A 5 -97.54 -102.43 -98.57
N GLU A 6 -97.30 -103.48 -97.79
CA GLU A 6 -97.37 -103.60 -96.34
C GLU A 6 -96.21 -102.88 -95.62
N THR A 7 -96.50 -102.37 -94.42
CA THR A 7 -95.54 -101.73 -93.51
C THR A 7 -94.98 -102.72 -92.50
N ASN A 8 -93.66 -102.71 -92.34
CA ASN A 8 -92.88 -103.68 -91.56
C ASN A 8 -92.68 -103.19 -90.10
N PRO A 9 -93.17 -103.91 -89.06
CA PRO A 9 -93.22 -103.42 -87.66
C PRO A 9 -91.87 -103.44 -86.91
N LEU A 10 -90.79 -103.95 -87.49
CA LEU A 10 -89.45 -103.97 -86.88
C LEU A 10 -88.66 -102.65 -87.00
N ILE A 11 -89.02 -101.77 -87.93
CA ILE A 11 -88.31 -100.49 -88.14
C ILE A 11 -88.79 -99.42 -87.14
N VAL A 12 -90.06 -99.48 -86.72
CA VAL A 12 -90.65 -98.51 -85.78
C VAL A 12 -90.12 -98.70 -84.36
N THR A 13 -89.83 -99.94 -83.93
CA THR A 13 -89.29 -100.24 -82.60
C THR A 13 -87.81 -99.90 -82.46
N GLY A 14 -87.00 -100.10 -83.51
CA GLY A 14 -85.58 -99.72 -83.53
C GLY A 14 -85.37 -98.20 -83.47
N VAL A 15 -86.19 -97.42 -84.19
CA VAL A 15 -86.10 -95.95 -84.20
C VAL A 15 -86.51 -95.36 -82.84
N VAL A 16 -87.54 -95.90 -82.18
CA VAL A 16 -87.96 -95.46 -80.84
C VAL A 16 -86.91 -95.80 -79.78
N GLY A 17 -86.25 -96.96 -79.87
CA GLY A 17 -85.15 -97.35 -78.98
C GLY A 17 -83.94 -96.42 -79.08
N ILE A 18 -83.54 -96.05 -80.30
CA ILE A 18 -82.42 -95.12 -80.54
C ILE A 18 -82.77 -93.69 -80.07
N LEU A 19 -84.00 -93.23 -80.29
CA LEU A 19 -84.46 -91.93 -79.80
C LEU A 19 -84.49 -91.86 -78.27
N MET A 20 -84.92 -92.93 -77.59
CA MET A 20 -84.89 -93.03 -76.12
C MET A 20 -83.45 -93.03 -75.57
N LEU A 21 -82.52 -93.69 -76.26
CA LEU A 21 -81.11 -93.74 -75.86
C LEU A 21 -80.40 -92.39 -76.06
N LEU A 22 -80.70 -91.69 -77.16
CA LEU A 22 -80.23 -90.32 -77.42
C LEU A 22 -80.85 -89.30 -76.45
N LEU A 23 -82.12 -89.46 -76.07
CA LEU A 23 -82.76 -88.65 -75.03
C LEU A 23 -82.15 -88.92 -73.65
N GLY A 24 -81.87 -90.19 -73.31
CA GLY A 24 -81.22 -90.59 -72.06
C GLY A 24 -79.78 -90.07 -71.93
N LEU A 25 -79.02 -90.10 -73.03
CA LEU A 25 -77.69 -89.51 -73.12
C LEU A 25 -77.74 -87.97 -73.07
N GLY A 26 -78.72 -87.34 -73.74
CA GLY A 26 -78.96 -85.90 -73.70
C GLY A 26 -79.33 -85.39 -72.30
N LEU A 27 -80.20 -86.11 -71.59
CA LEU A 27 -80.57 -85.83 -70.19
C LEU A 27 -79.40 -86.05 -69.23
N SER A 28 -78.59 -87.10 -69.45
CA SER A 28 -77.38 -87.36 -68.66
C SER A 28 -76.32 -86.29 -68.89
N HIS A 29 -76.12 -85.84 -70.13
CA HIS A 29 -75.22 -84.75 -70.48
C HIS A 29 -75.71 -83.40 -69.90
N LEU A 30 -77.03 -83.16 -69.87
CA LEU A 30 -77.60 -81.97 -69.21
C LEU A 30 -77.42 -82.01 -67.69
N ARG A 31 -77.60 -83.18 -67.05
CA ARG A 31 -77.35 -83.38 -65.62
C ARG A 31 -75.88 -83.22 -65.28
N TYR A 32 -74.98 -83.74 -66.12
CA TYR A 32 -73.54 -83.54 -66.00
C TYR A 32 -73.17 -82.06 -66.15
N ARG A 33 -73.69 -81.36 -67.16
CA ARG A 33 -73.49 -79.91 -67.33
C ARG A 33 -74.05 -79.09 -66.17
N ARG A 34 -75.22 -79.45 -65.62
CA ARG A 34 -75.78 -78.80 -64.42
C ARG A 34 -74.91 -79.04 -63.19
N ARG A 35 -74.44 -80.28 -62.96
CA ARG A 35 -73.52 -80.60 -61.86
C ARG A 35 -72.17 -79.92 -62.02
N ALA A 36 -71.62 -79.89 -63.23
CA ALA A 36 -70.37 -79.19 -63.54
C ALA A 36 -70.49 -77.67 -63.27
N ARG A 37 -71.59 -77.04 -63.72
CA ARG A 37 -71.88 -75.63 -63.41
C ARG A 37 -72.06 -75.38 -61.92
N GLN A 38 -72.78 -76.26 -61.21
CA GLN A 38 -72.94 -76.15 -59.76
C GLN A 38 -71.61 -76.32 -59.02
N MET A 39 -70.73 -77.20 -59.48
CA MET A 39 -69.38 -77.38 -58.95
C MET A 39 -68.53 -76.14 -59.21
N THR A 40 -68.48 -75.60 -60.44
CA THR A 40 -67.72 -74.38 -60.74
C THR A 40 -68.22 -73.19 -59.91
N THR A 41 -69.53 -72.99 -59.78
CA THR A 41 -70.07 -71.91 -58.92
C THR A 41 -69.75 -72.11 -57.44
N ARG A 42 -69.67 -73.36 -56.95
CA ARG A 42 -69.22 -73.64 -55.58
C ARG A 42 -67.73 -73.34 -55.40
N TYR A 43 -66.89 -73.70 -56.36
CA TYR A 43 -65.46 -73.38 -56.35
C TYR A 43 -65.21 -71.88 -56.44
N GLU A 44 -65.90 -71.17 -57.34
CA GLU A 44 -65.82 -69.71 -57.46
C GLU A 44 -66.22 -69.01 -56.17
N ARG A 45 -67.30 -69.46 -55.50
CA ARG A 45 -67.70 -68.95 -54.18
C ARG A 45 -66.65 -69.25 -53.11
N GLN A 46 -66.05 -70.43 -53.09
CA GLN A 46 -64.97 -70.75 -52.15
C GLN A 46 -63.74 -69.88 -52.38
N VAL A 47 -63.35 -69.66 -53.63
CA VAL A 47 -62.21 -68.79 -53.98
C VAL A 47 -62.50 -67.34 -53.60
N GLN A 48 -63.71 -66.83 -53.85
CA GLN A 48 -64.11 -65.48 -53.42
C GLN A 48 -64.13 -65.35 -51.89
N MET A 49 -64.65 -66.35 -51.17
CA MET A 49 -64.63 -66.34 -49.69
C MET A 49 -63.18 -66.37 -49.16
N LEU A 50 -62.30 -67.16 -49.76
CA LEU A 50 -60.88 -67.20 -49.38
C LEU A 50 -60.15 -65.89 -49.71
N GLN A 51 -60.43 -65.29 -50.87
CA GLN A 51 -59.89 -63.96 -51.21
C GLN A 51 -60.38 -62.91 -50.23
N GLN A 52 -61.67 -62.87 -49.91
CA GLN A 52 -62.21 -61.94 -48.92
C GLN A 52 -61.55 -62.16 -47.55
N ALA A 53 -61.47 -63.40 -47.07
CA ALA A 53 -60.81 -63.73 -45.81
C ALA A 53 -59.32 -63.34 -45.78
N MET A 54 -58.58 -63.51 -46.88
CA MET A 54 -57.20 -63.05 -46.99
C MET A 54 -57.10 -61.52 -46.98
N THR A 55 -58.07 -60.82 -47.58
CA THR A 55 -58.10 -59.36 -47.62
C THR A 55 -58.40 -58.80 -46.23
N ASP A 56 -59.40 -59.36 -45.54
CA ASP A 56 -59.76 -59.01 -44.17
C ASP A 56 -58.58 -59.27 -43.22
N ARG A 57 -57.90 -60.42 -43.37
CA ARG A 57 -56.71 -60.74 -42.56
C ARG A 57 -55.54 -59.80 -42.85
N SER A 58 -55.33 -59.41 -44.10
CA SER A 58 -54.32 -58.42 -44.48
C SER A 58 -54.60 -57.06 -43.85
N GLN A 59 -55.86 -56.61 -43.88
CA GLN A 59 -56.30 -55.37 -43.22
C GLN A 59 -56.11 -55.44 -41.70
N GLU A 60 -56.45 -56.57 -41.08
CA GLU A 60 -56.26 -56.79 -39.64
C GLU A 60 -54.77 -56.71 -39.25
N VAL A 61 -53.88 -57.35 -40.02
CA VAL A 61 -52.43 -57.26 -39.80
C VAL A 61 -51.91 -55.84 -40.00
N GLN A 62 -52.42 -55.10 -41.00
CA GLN A 62 -52.04 -53.70 -41.18
C GLN A 62 -52.52 -52.82 -40.02
N ALA A 63 -53.74 -53.04 -39.51
CA ALA A 63 -54.26 -52.33 -38.35
C ALA A 63 -53.43 -52.64 -37.09
N GLN A 64 -53.06 -53.90 -36.86
CA GLN A 64 -52.19 -54.31 -35.76
C GLN A 64 -50.79 -53.66 -35.88
N LYS A 65 -50.21 -53.63 -37.08
CA LYS A 65 -48.91 -52.98 -37.33
C LYS A 65 -48.97 -51.47 -37.06
N ALA A 66 -50.05 -50.81 -37.46
CA ALA A 66 -50.28 -49.39 -37.18
C ALA A 66 -50.42 -49.13 -35.67
N ALA A 67 -51.18 -49.97 -34.95
CA ALA A 67 -51.33 -49.89 -33.51
C ALA A 67 -50.00 -50.11 -32.77
N LEU A 68 -49.19 -51.08 -33.21
CA LEU A 68 -47.86 -51.34 -32.64
C LEU A 68 -46.91 -50.15 -32.86
N THR A 69 -46.97 -49.53 -34.05
CA THR A 69 -46.17 -48.34 -34.37
C THR A 69 -46.57 -47.16 -33.50
N GLN A 70 -47.87 -46.99 -33.22
CA GLN A 70 -48.36 -45.93 -32.34
C GLN A 70 -47.98 -46.20 -30.87
N ALA A 71 -48.03 -47.46 -30.42
CA ALA A 71 -47.56 -47.85 -29.10
C ALA A 71 -46.05 -47.59 -28.92
N GLY A 72 -45.25 -47.90 -29.95
CA GLY A 72 -43.81 -47.60 -29.97
C GLY A 72 -43.52 -46.10 -29.84
N ARG A 73 -44.28 -45.25 -30.55
CA ARG A 73 -44.18 -43.78 -30.41
C ARG A 73 -44.50 -43.30 -28.99
N ARG A 74 -45.57 -43.81 -28.37
CA ARG A 74 -45.94 -43.46 -26.98
C ARG A 74 -44.88 -43.91 -25.96
N LEU A 75 -44.24 -45.06 -26.18
CA LEU A 75 -43.15 -45.52 -25.33
C LEU A 75 -41.92 -44.62 -25.45
N ALA A 76 -41.54 -44.24 -26.68
CA ALA A 76 -40.43 -43.32 -26.91
C ALA A 76 -40.68 -41.93 -26.28
N GLU A 77 -41.92 -41.41 -26.37
CA GLU A 77 -42.30 -40.17 -25.70
C GLU A 77 -42.19 -40.27 -24.18
N ARG A 78 -42.63 -41.40 -23.59
CA ARG A 78 -42.55 -41.63 -22.15
C ARG A 78 -41.11 -41.81 -21.67
N GLU A 79 -40.26 -42.44 -22.47
CA GLU A 79 -38.83 -42.58 -22.18
C GLU A 79 -38.14 -41.20 -22.19
N ALA A 80 -38.43 -40.35 -23.18
CA ALA A 80 -37.93 -38.98 -23.21
C ALA A 80 -38.41 -38.15 -22.00
N GLN A 81 -39.67 -38.30 -21.58
CA GLN A 81 -40.18 -37.65 -20.37
C GLN A 81 -39.44 -38.11 -19.10
N LEU A 82 -39.17 -39.41 -18.96
CA LEU A 82 -38.43 -39.96 -17.83
C LEU A 82 -36.97 -39.49 -17.81
N GLN A 83 -36.33 -39.37 -18.99
CA GLN A 83 -34.98 -38.80 -19.10
C GLN A 83 -34.95 -37.34 -18.63
N THR A 84 -35.90 -36.52 -19.08
CA THR A 84 -36.04 -35.13 -18.61
C THR A 84 -36.28 -35.06 -17.11
N GLN A 85 -37.14 -35.93 -16.56
CA GLN A 85 -37.41 -35.98 -15.11
C GLN A 85 -36.16 -36.38 -14.32
N SER A 86 -35.38 -37.34 -14.83
CA SER A 86 -34.11 -37.75 -14.22
C SER A 86 -33.08 -36.61 -14.20
N GLN A 87 -32.99 -35.85 -15.29
CA GLN A 87 -32.10 -34.68 -15.37
C GLN A 87 -32.50 -33.59 -14.37
N LEU A 88 -33.80 -33.30 -14.24
CA LEU A 88 -34.30 -32.34 -13.27
C LEU A 88 -34.02 -32.76 -11.82
N LEU A 89 -34.16 -34.06 -11.50
CA LEU A 89 -33.81 -34.58 -10.17
C LEU A 89 -32.31 -34.48 -9.89
N GLN A 90 -31.46 -34.73 -10.88
CA GLN A 90 -30.02 -34.58 -10.73
C GLN A 90 -29.64 -33.12 -10.46
N GLN A 91 -30.20 -32.19 -11.25
CA GLN A 91 -29.99 -30.74 -11.03
C GLN A 91 -30.45 -30.31 -9.63
N ALA A 92 -31.63 -30.76 -9.19
CA ALA A 92 -32.15 -30.43 -7.86
C ALA A 92 -31.24 -30.96 -6.73
N ASN A 93 -30.63 -32.13 -6.91
CA ASN A 93 -29.67 -32.66 -5.95
C ASN A 93 -28.36 -31.86 -5.91
N GLU A 94 -27.84 -31.45 -7.07
CA GLU A 94 -26.66 -30.58 -7.16
C GLU A 94 -26.93 -29.21 -6.50
N ASP A 95 -28.09 -28.61 -6.78
CA ASP A 95 -28.48 -27.34 -6.18
C ASP A 95 -28.62 -27.46 -4.65
N ARG A 96 -29.16 -28.59 -4.17
CA ARG A 96 -29.23 -28.87 -2.72
C ARG A 96 -27.85 -29.00 -2.08
N GLN A 97 -26.89 -29.66 -2.74
CA GLN A 97 -25.52 -29.76 -2.23
C GLN A 97 -24.85 -28.38 -2.17
N ARG A 98 -24.98 -27.58 -3.23
CA ARG A 98 -24.47 -26.20 -3.23
C ARG A 98 -25.09 -25.37 -2.11
N ALA A 99 -26.40 -25.50 -1.87
CA ALA A 99 -27.07 -24.81 -0.78
C ALA A 99 -26.49 -25.20 0.60
N GLN A 100 -26.26 -26.49 0.84
CA GLN A 100 -25.63 -26.98 2.08
C GLN A 100 -24.21 -26.47 2.27
N GLU A 101 -23.40 -26.43 1.20
CA GLU A 101 -22.05 -25.85 1.25
C GLU A 101 -22.10 -24.35 1.57
N THR A 102 -23.03 -23.61 0.96
CA THR A 102 -23.19 -22.17 1.26
C THR A 102 -23.64 -21.94 2.70
N GLU A 103 -24.53 -22.76 3.24
CA GLU A 103 -24.99 -22.68 4.62
C GLU A 103 -23.83 -22.95 5.60
N GLY A 104 -22.97 -23.93 5.29
CA GLY A 104 -21.74 -24.20 6.05
C GLY A 104 -20.80 -22.99 6.07
N LYS A 105 -20.54 -22.37 4.91
CA LYS A 105 -19.71 -21.16 4.83
C LYS A 105 -20.30 -19.98 5.58
N VAL A 106 -21.62 -19.80 5.54
CA VAL A 106 -22.30 -18.74 6.30
C VAL A 106 -22.14 -18.96 7.80
N LEU A 107 -22.21 -20.20 8.27
CA LEU A 107 -22.00 -20.53 9.68
C LEU A 107 -20.58 -20.23 10.14
N GLU A 108 -19.57 -20.61 9.33
CA GLU A 108 -18.15 -20.32 9.58
C GLU A 108 -17.90 -18.81 9.64
N LEU A 109 -18.34 -18.06 8.64
CA LEU A 109 -18.22 -16.59 8.62
C LEU A 109 -18.93 -15.92 9.81
N THR A 110 -20.03 -16.50 10.28
CA THR A 110 -20.75 -15.98 11.46
C THR A 110 -19.96 -16.19 12.75
N GLN A 111 -19.25 -17.32 12.87
CA GLN A 111 -18.37 -17.60 14.00
C GLN A 111 -17.14 -16.68 13.99
N ASP A 112 -16.51 -16.50 12.82
CA ASP A 112 -15.37 -15.58 12.66
C ASP A 112 -15.77 -14.15 13.01
N LEU A 113 -16.94 -13.69 12.54
CA LEU A 113 -17.45 -12.36 12.85
C LEU A 113 -17.71 -12.19 14.36
N ALA A 114 -18.16 -13.23 15.05
CA ALA A 114 -18.31 -13.21 16.50
C ALA A 114 -16.95 -13.10 17.23
N ALA A 115 -15.93 -13.82 16.76
CA ALA A 115 -14.56 -13.73 17.30
C ALA A 115 -13.98 -12.32 17.12
N ILE A 116 -14.08 -11.75 15.92
CA ILE A 116 -13.61 -10.39 15.63
C ILE A 116 -14.32 -9.35 16.51
N ARG A 117 -15.63 -9.50 16.74
CA ARG A 117 -16.37 -8.60 17.65
C ARG A 117 -15.86 -8.68 19.08
N GLN A 118 -15.47 -9.86 19.55
CA GLN A 118 -14.91 -10.02 20.90
C GLN A 118 -13.52 -9.39 21.01
N GLU A 119 -12.67 -9.59 20.01
CA GLU A 119 -11.35 -8.94 19.94
C GLU A 119 -11.46 -7.42 19.92
N LEU A 120 -12.41 -6.88 19.14
CA LEU A 120 -12.70 -5.44 19.11
C LEU A 120 -13.13 -4.92 20.48
N ALA A 121 -14.02 -5.64 21.18
CA ALA A 121 -14.46 -5.26 22.52
C ALA A 121 -13.29 -5.24 23.53
N ASN A 122 -12.38 -6.22 23.44
CA ASN A 122 -11.19 -6.26 24.29
C ASN A 122 -10.25 -5.08 23.99
N ALA A 123 -10.02 -4.76 22.72
CA ALA A 123 -9.18 -3.64 22.31
C ALA A 123 -9.78 -2.28 22.72
N GLU A 124 -11.11 -2.13 22.68
CA GLU A 124 -11.79 -0.93 23.18
C GLU A 124 -11.64 -0.74 24.69
N ALA A 125 -11.70 -1.84 25.46
CA ALA A 125 -11.45 -1.82 26.90
C ALA A 125 -9.99 -1.41 27.21
N GLU A 126 -9.01 -1.98 26.53
CA GLU A 126 -7.60 -1.62 26.69
C GLU A 126 -7.35 -0.14 26.35
N LYS A 127 -7.92 0.34 25.25
CA LYS A 127 -7.86 1.75 24.84
C LYS A 127 -8.47 2.69 25.89
N ALA A 128 -9.54 2.28 26.57
CA ALA A 128 -10.14 3.05 27.65
C ALA A 128 -9.19 3.17 28.86
N THR A 129 -8.51 2.08 29.22
CA THR A 129 -7.50 2.05 30.28
C THR A 129 -6.33 2.97 29.96
N LEU A 130 -5.75 2.84 28.76
CA LEU A 130 -4.63 3.68 28.32
C LEU A 130 -4.99 5.17 28.27
N ARG A 131 -6.25 5.51 27.93
CA ARG A 131 -6.75 6.89 27.99
C ARG A 131 -6.81 7.43 29.41
N ALA A 132 -7.22 6.61 30.37
CA ALA A 132 -7.24 6.99 31.78
C ALA A 132 -5.81 7.23 32.31
N GLU A 133 -4.88 6.34 31.97
CA GLU A 133 -3.45 6.49 32.32
C GLU A 133 -2.84 7.74 31.71
N SER A 134 -3.07 7.99 30.42
CA SER A 134 -2.61 9.20 29.73
C SER A 134 -3.16 10.48 30.37
N LYS A 135 -4.40 10.45 30.85
CA LYS A 135 -5.00 11.57 31.59
C LYS A 135 -4.30 11.79 32.93
N ASN A 136 -3.98 10.72 33.65
CA ASN A 136 -3.26 10.80 34.92
C ASN A 136 -1.86 11.38 34.74
N ILE A 137 -1.09 10.87 33.77
CA ILE A 137 0.25 11.38 33.45
C ILE A 137 0.20 12.87 33.07
N ARG A 138 -0.80 13.29 32.29
CA ARG A 138 -0.97 14.71 31.93
C ARG A 138 -1.22 15.59 33.15
N ASN A 139 -2.00 15.12 34.11
CA ASN A 139 -2.25 15.85 35.36
C ASN A 139 -0.95 15.96 36.18
N GLN A 140 -0.19 14.87 36.34
CA GLN A 140 1.11 14.88 37.02
C GLN A 140 2.10 15.84 36.36
N LEU A 141 2.16 15.86 35.03
CA LEU A 141 3.02 16.78 34.28
C LEU A 141 2.62 18.25 34.50
N SER A 142 1.31 18.52 34.57
CA SER A 142 0.80 19.87 34.89
C SER A 142 1.19 20.32 36.30
N GLU A 143 1.14 19.40 37.27
CA GLU A 143 1.55 19.67 38.65
C GLU A 143 3.05 19.96 38.73
N GLN A 144 3.89 19.11 38.13
CA GLN A 144 5.34 19.33 38.06
C GLN A 144 5.71 20.63 37.33
N THR A 145 4.97 20.99 36.27
CA THR A 145 5.18 22.25 35.56
C THR A 145 4.89 23.46 36.46
N THR A 146 3.88 23.34 37.31
CA THR A 146 3.53 24.38 38.30
C THR A 146 4.62 24.50 39.36
N GLU A 147 5.13 23.36 39.87
CA GLU A 147 6.24 23.35 40.83
C GLU A 147 7.52 23.95 40.24
N LEU A 148 7.90 23.59 39.01
CA LEU A 148 9.04 24.17 38.31
C LEU A 148 8.91 25.70 38.17
N SER A 149 7.70 26.19 37.94
CA SER A 149 7.43 27.63 37.85
C SER A 149 7.65 28.32 39.20
N ARG A 150 7.21 27.72 40.32
CA ARG A 150 7.49 28.25 41.66
C ARG A 150 8.98 28.27 41.96
N TRP A 151 9.71 27.20 41.64
CA TRP A 151 11.15 27.14 41.85
C TRP A 151 11.90 28.21 41.04
N ARG A 152 11.48 28.49 39.81
CA ARG A 152 12.05 29.57 39.00
C ARG A 152 11.85 30.94 39.64
N GLU A 153 10.63 31.21 40.14
CA GLU A 153 10.35 32.46 40.84
C GLU A 153 11.19 32.61 42.11
N GLU A 154 11.42 31.52 42.85
CA GLU A 154 12.29 31.54 44.02
C GLU A 154 13.76 31.79 43.64
N VAL A 155 14.26 31.15 42.58
CA VAL A 155 15.61 31.42 42.04
C VAL A 155 15.75 32.89 41.64
N ASP A 156 14.76 33.48 40.97
CA ASP A 156 14.79 34.89 40.60
C ASP A 156 14.84 35.81 41.84
N LYS A 157 14.08 35.50 42.89
CA LYS A 157 14.13 36.23 44.18
C LYS A 157 15.51 36.14 44.82
N GLN A 158 16.10 34.95 44.85
CA GLN A 158 17.45 34.77 45.40
C GLN A 158 18.50 35.51 44.57
N GLN A 159 18.37 35.50 43.24
CA GLN A 159 19.26 36.23 42.35
C GLN A 159 19.19 37.75 42.61
N GLN A 160 18.00 38.31 42.78
CA GLN A 160 17.82 39.73 43.14
C GLN A 160 18.48 40.06 44.48
N ARG A 161 18.36 39.18 45.46
CA ARG A 161 18.98 39.36 46.78
C ARG A 161 20.51 39.32 46.70
N ILE A 162 21.07 38.43 45.88
CA ILE A 162 22.51 38.37 45.62
C ILE A 162 22.98 39.68 44.98
N THR A 163 22.28 40.19 43.97
CA THR A 163 22.63 41.47 43.34
C THR A 163 22.64 42.62 44.35
N HIS A 164 21.62 42.73 45.20
CA HIS A 164 21.58 43.74 46.25
C HIS A 164 22.77 43.66 47.21
N LEU A 165 23.14 42.44 47.64
CA LEU A 165 24.29 42.25 48.52
C LEU A 165 25.61 42.63 47.84
N ILE A 166 25.73 42.39 46.52
CA ILE A 166 26.90 42.83 45.75
C ILE A 166 27.00 44.35 45.78
N ASP A 167 25.91 45.06 45.49
CA ASP A 167 25.87 46.53 45.50
C ASP A 167 26.26 47.10 46.88
N GLU A 168 25.72 46.54 47.97
CA GLU A 168 26.12 46.93 49.35
C GLU A 168 27.61 46.69 49.61
N THR A 169 28.17 45.57 49.14
CA THR A 169 29.61 45.31 49.30
C THR A 169 30.48 46.26 48.49
N GLU A 170 30.04 46.71 47.32
CA GLU A 170 30.75 47.73 46.53
C GLU A 170 30.73 49.09 47.22
N GLU A 171 29.60 49.48 47.82
CA GLU A 171 29.48 50.69 48.62
C GLU A 171 30.42 50.65 49.84
N HIS A 172 30.42 49.54 50.59
CA HIS A 172 31.37 49.34 51.70
C HIS A 172 32.83 49.40 51.24
N ARG A 173 33.16 48.85 50.06
CA ARG A 173 34.51 48.92 49.48
C ARG A 173 34.91 50.36 49.14
N ALA A 174 33.98 51.15 48.60
CA ALA A 174 34.21 52.57 48.30
C ALA A 174 34.47 53.39 49.58
N LEU A 175 33.69 53.15 50.65
CA LEU A 175 33.91 53.77 51.95
C LEU A 175 35.28 53.42 52.54
N LEU A 176 35.69 52.14 52.47
CA LEU A 176 37.02 51.71 52.91
C LEU A 176 38.14 52.39 52.12
N ALA A 177 37.97 52.59 50.81
CA ALA A 177 38.94 53.31 49.98
C ALA A 177 39.08 54.78 50.41
N GLN A 178 37.98 55.46 50.76
CA GLN A 178 38.02 56.83 51.28
C GLN A 178 38.75 56.91 52.62
N VAL A 179 38.46 56.00 53.55
CA VAL A 179 39.15 55.94 54.85
C VAL A 179 40.65 55.72 54.67
N ARG A 180 41.04 54.85 53.73
CA ARG A 180 42.45 54.61 53.40
C ARG A 180 43.15 55.88 52.91
N LEU A 181 42.50 56.67 52.05
CA LEU A 181 43.06 57.91 51.53
C LEU A 181 43.30 58.95 52.64
N VAL A 182 42.34 59.08 53.57
CA VAL A 182 42.50 59.95 54.74
C VAL A 182 43.66 59.49 55.62
N TYR A 183 43.79 58.19 55.85
CA TYR A 183 44.90 57.62 56.61
C TYR A 183 46.26 57.90 55.94
N GLU A 184 46.36 57.71 54.62
CA GLU A 184 47.58 57.99 53.85
C GLU A 184 47.95 59.49 53.90
N GLN A 185 46.98 60.39 53.82
CA GLN A 185 47.19 61.84 53.99
C GLN A 185 47.72 62.18 55.40
N GLU A 186 47.17 61.56 56.45
CA GLU A 186 47.64 61.77 57.81
C GLU A 186 49.09 61.29 58.01
N VAL A 187 49.43 60.12 57.44
CA VAL A 187 50.80 59.58 57.46
C VAL A 187 51.77 60.55 56.78
N MET A 188 51.42 61.05 55.59
CA MET A 188 52.23 62.04 54.87
C MET A 188 52.42 63.33 55.67
N LEU A 189 51.35 63.83 56.30
CA LEU A 189 51.43 65.02 57.15
C LEU A 189 52.36 64.80 58.35
N ARG A 190 52.27 63.66 59.02
CA ARG A 190 53.16 63.29 60.13
C ARG A 190 54.62 63.20 59.69
N GLN A 191 54.89 62.64 58.50
CA GLN A 191 56.24 62.58 57.93
C GLN A 191 56.80 63.98 57.64
N ASN A 192 56.00 64.85 57.01
CA ASN A 192 56.39 66.24 56.74
C ASN A 192 56.71 67.01 58.03
N ILE A 193 55.84 66.93 59.05
CA ILE A 193 56.08 67.56 60.35
C ILE A 193 57.38 67.03 60.98
N THR A 194 57.61 65.71 60.92
CA THR A 194 58.83 65.09 61.46
C THR A 194 60.09 65.59 60.73
N ALA A 195 60.02 65.73 59.41
CA ALA A 195 61.11 66.27 58.59
C ALA A 195 61.38 67.75 58.91
N GLU A 196 60.34 68.58 59.07
CA GLU A 196 60.48 69.98 59.47
C GLU A 196 61.11 70.13 60.86
N ILE A 197 60.63 69.36 61.84
CA ILE A 197 61.20 69.35 63.20
C ILE A 197 62.69 68.96 63.14
N SER A 198 63.04 67.95 62.34
CA SER A 198 64.42 67.52 62.15
C SER A 198 65.27 68.62 61.51
N ALA A 199 64.75 69.33 60.51
CA ALA A 199 65.43 70.45 59.86
C ALA A 199 65.62 71.67 60.78
N ILE A 200 64.65 71.94 61.66
CA ILE A 200 64.77 72.98 62.71
C ILE A 200 65.86 72.58 63.71
N TYR A 201 65.86 71.31 64.15
CA TYR A 201 66.86 70.79 65.08
C TYR A 201 68.28 70.89 64.51
N TYR A 202 68.48 70.52 63.25
CA TYR A 202 69.77 70.69 62.55
C TYR A 202 70.21 72.16 62.46
N ARG A 203 69.28 73.10 62.18
CA ARG A 203 69.58 74.55 62.14
C ARG A 203 70.05 75.08 63.50
N LEU A 204 69.44 74.60 64.60
CA LEU A 204 69.83 74.98 65.95
C LEU A 204 71.21 74.42 66.37
N GLN A 205 71.61 73.25 65.87
CA GLN A 205 72.93 72.65 66.17
C GLN A 205 74.09 73.21 65.33
N SER A 206 73.82 73.77 64.14
CA SER A 206 74.83 74.22 63.17
C SER A 206 75.24 75.70 63.27
N GLY A 207 74.61 76.48 64.16
CA GLY A 207 75.11 77.81 64.52
C GLY A 207 75.11 78.87 63.39
N SER A 208 74.14 78.84 62.48
CA SER A 208 74.00 79.82 61.40
C SER A 208 72.82 80.78 61.65
N PRO A 209 72.97 82.11 61.46
CA PRO A 209 71.93 83.08 61.82
C PRO A 209 70.76 83.08 60.81
N VAL A 210 69.56 83.25 61.36
CA VAL A 210 68.28 83.30 60.65
C VAL A 210 68.20 84.58 59.80
N ALA A 211 68.16 84.44 58.48
CA ALA A 211 67.59 85.45 57.59
C ALA A 211 66.14 85.08 57.29
N SER A 212 65.24 86.01 57.63
CA SER A 212 63.82 85.98 57.32
C SER A 212 63.59 86.23 55.84
N GLU A 213 62.91 85.32 55.14
CA GLU A 213 62.22 85.63 53.89
C GLU A 213 61.13 84.59 53.65
N PHE A 214 59.87 84.99 53.87
CA PHE A 214 58.72 84.39 53.18
C PHE A 214 58.67 85.00 51.78
N PRO A 215 58.43 84.21 50.71
CA PRO A 215 57.79 84.73 49.51
C PRO A 215 56.37 84.18 49.36
N THR A 216 55.50 85.13 49.04
CA THR A 216 54.11 85.05 48.61
C THR A 216 53.89 84.20 47.35
N ALA A 217 52.65 83.71 47.24
CA ALA A 217 52.05 83.15 46.04
C ALA A 217 52.09 84.14 44.85
N ASP A 218 52.61 83.70 43.70
CA ASP A 218 51.86 83.64 42.44
C ASP A 218 52.73 83.13 41.27
N GLY A 219 52.10 82.33 40.41
CA GLY A 219 52.49 82.19 39.01
C GLY A 219 53.21 80.90 38.62
N LEU A 220 52.48 79.97 37.99
CA LEU A 220 52.80 79.38 36.68
C LEU A 220 51.66 78.42 36.25
N ALA A 221 50.82 78.91 35.34
CA ALA A 221 50.10 78.06 34.37
C ALA A 221 51.05 77.79 33.17
N PRO A 222 50.63 77.09 32.10
CA PRO A 222 49.93 75.80 31.96
C PRO A 222 50.75 74.83 31.07
N VAL A 223 50.46 73.51 31.08
CA VAL A 223 50.81 72.64 29.95
C VAL A 223 49.68 71.64 29.71
N ALA A 224 49.03 71.80 28.56
CA ALA A 224 48.19 70.80 27.93
C ALA A 224 49.07 69.76 27.22
N HIS A 225 48.65 68.49 27.21
CA HIS A 225 48.85 67.66 26.02
C HIS A 225 47.69 66.69 25.86
N ASP A 226 47.11 66.82 24.68
CA ASP A 226 46.08 66.03 24.04
C ASP A 226 46.65 64.72 23.47
N ALA A 227 45.77 63.74 23.29
CA ALA A 227 45.77 62.63 22.32
C ALA A 227 47.01 61.71 22.13
N MET A 228 46.82 60.39 22.23
CA MET A 228 46.63 59.49 21.06
C MET A 228 46.65 58.00 21.44
N ASP A 229 45.84 57.25 20.70
CA ASP A 229 45.75 55.80 20.58
C ASP A 229 47.10 55.09 20.29
N SER A 230 47.26 53.84 20.74
CA SER A 230 47.38 52.68 19.84
C SER A 230 47.73 51.37 20.55
N GLU A 231 47.20 50.31 19.95
CA GLU A 231 47.28 48.87 20.21
C GLU A 231 48.71 48.32 20.35
N THR A 232 48.91 47.21 21.09
CA THR A 232 49.24 45.89 20.51
C THR A 232 49.43 44.76 21.56
N THR A 233 48.68 43.68 21.35
CA THR A 233 49.01 42.23 21.34
C THR A 233 50.04 41.60 22.31
N GLY A 234 49.68 40.41 22.82
CA GLY A 234 50.60 39.37 23.33
C GLY A 234 49.99 38.55 24.48
N SER A 235 49.28 37.45 24.20
CA SER A 235 49.83 36.08 24.25
C SER A 235 50.50 35.70 25.57
N ALA A 236 49.86 34.80 26.34
CA ALA A 236 50.45 33.51 26.76
C ALA A 236 49.65 32.87 27.92
N THR A 237 49.15 31.65 27.70
CA THR A 237 48.99 30.62 28.73
C THR A 237 50.36 30.29 29.34
N PRO A 238 50.48 29.87 30.61
CA PRO A 238 50.44 28.44 30.97
C PRO A 238 49.65 28.18 32.27
N ALA A 239 48.83 27.13 32.36
CA ALA A 239 49.16 25.72 32.60
C ALA A 239 49.29 25.34 34.09
N SER A 240 48.44 24.37 34.45
CA SER A 240 48.69 23.24 35.37
C SER A 240 48.86 23.49 36.86
N ALA A 241 47.91 22.98 37.66
CA ALA A 241 47.99 21.64 38.27
C ALA A 241 46.80 21.49 39.25
N GLU A 242 45.90 20.50 39.14
CA GLU A 242 46.10 19.11 39.61
C GLU A 242 46.63 19.08 41.05
N GLN A 243 45.99 18.52 42.06
CA GLN A 243 45.35 17.22 42.28
C GLN A 243 44.78 17.35 43.72
N MET A 244 43.76 16.65 44.23
CA MET A 244 43.68 15.21 44.49
C MET A 244 42.54 15.05 45.51
N PHE A 245 41.56 14.19 45.28
CA PHE A 245 41.37 12.97 46.08
C PHE A 245 40.11 12.22 45.64
N ASP A 246 40.35 10.93 45.47
CA ASP A 246 39.52 9.87 44.94
C ASP A 246 39.11 8.97 46.17
N PRO A 247 38.63 7.72 46.04
CA PRO A 247 37.23 7.34 46.22
C PRO A 247 37.03 6.20 47.26
N ALA A 248 35.79 5.79 47.57
CA ALA A 248 35.48 4.39 47.94
C ALA A 248 33.98 4.05 48.07
N ALA A 249 33.61 2.95 47.37
CA ALA A 249 32.62 1.91 47.70
C ALA A 249 31.13 2.29 47.88
N THR A 250 30.17 1.66 47.19
CA THR A 250 29.90 0.22 47.32
C THR A 250 29.16 -0.36 46.10
N SER A 251 29.61 -1.55 45.72
CA SER A 251 29.13 -2.46 44.67
C SER A 251 27.79 -3.15 44.99
N THR A 252 27.17 -3.79 43.98
CA THR A 252 26.25 -4.97 43.95
C THR A 252 25.06 -4.69 43.01
N ALA A 253 24.63 -5.50 42.04
CA ALA A 253 25.17 -6.66 41.36
C ALA A 253 24.33 -6.91 40.09
N LEU A 254 25.02 -7.34 39.04
CA LEU A 254 24.52 -8.00 37.84
C LEU A 254 24.10 -9.43 38.24
N VAL A 255 22.89 -9.87 37.90
CA VAL A 255 22.55 -11.30 37.86
C VAL A 255 22.33 -11.71 36.42
N ALA A 256 23.35 -12.39 35.89
CA ALA A 256 23.22 -13.32 34.80
C ALA A 256 22.58 -14.61 35.32
N VAL A 257 21.61 -15.16 34.59
CA VAL A 257 21.31 -16.59 34.60
C VAL A 257 21.44 -17.05 33.16
N ASN A 258 22.42 -17.92 32.93
CA ASN A 258 22.69 -18.55 31.65
C ASN A 258 22.39 -20.04 31.76
N GLY A 259 21.75 -20.59 30.73
CA GLY A 259 21.94 -21.96 30.28
C GLY A 259 20.95 -23.03 30.76
N LYS A 260 20.11 -23.50 29.84
CA LYS A 260 20.06 -24.93 29.52
C LYS A 260 19.61 -25.18 28.08
N SER A 261 20.55 -25.71 27.32
CA SER A 261 20.40 -26.35 26.02
C SER A 261 19.48 -27.55 26.13
N ALA A 262 18.50 -27.64 25.23
CA ALA A 262 17.79 -28.87 24.91
C ALA A 262 17.46 -28.86 23.41
N THR A 263 18.25 -29.62 22.66
CA THR A 263 18.11 -29.92 21.24
C THR A 263 16.95 -30.90 21.03
N LEU A 264 15.92 -30.52 20.26
CA LEU A 264 14.93 -31.42 19.67
C LEU A 264 14.45 -30.86 18.30
N PRO A 265 13.97 -31.71 17.38
CA PRO A 265 14.27 -31.69 15.93
C PRO A 265 13.33 -30.77 15.11
N PRO A 266 13.63 -30.50 13.82
CA PRO A 266 12.81 -29.61 13.01
C PRO A 266 11.42 -30.22 12.78
N ALA A 267 10.39 -29.55 13.29
CA ALA A 267 9.02 -29.82 12.93
C ALA A 267 8.79 -29.34 11.50
N SER A 268 8.50 -30.29 10.61
CA SER A 268 7.96 -30.08 9.27
C SER A 268 6.70 -29.22 9.34
N VAL A 269 6.76 -28.01 8.80
CA VAL A 269 5.58 -27.18 8.59
C VAL A 269 4.92 -27.62 7.28
N ASP A 270 3.74 -28.22 7.40
CA ASP A 270 2.86 -28.56 6.29
C ASP A 270 2.45 -27.30 5.51
N PRO A 271 2.50 -27.29 4.17
CA PRO A 271 2.23 -26.12 3.35
C PRO A 271 0.74 -26.07 2.95
N THR A 272 -0.16 -25.60 3.82
CA THR A 272 -1.58 -25.54 3.44
C THR A 272 -2.37 -24.29 3.91
N THR A 273 -1.72 -23.16 4.17
CA THR A 273 -2.47 -21.90 4.46
C THR A 273 -1.89 -20.66 3.76
N ALA A 274 -1.41 -20.81 2.53
CA ALA A 274 -1.00 -19.68 1.68
C ALA A 274 -1.62 -19.81 0.29
N ASN A 275 -2.93 -19.55 0.13
CA ASN A 275 -3.53 -19.71 -1.19
C ASN A 275 -4.72 -18.80 -1.52
N GLU A 276 -4.61 -17.49 -1.23
CA GLU A 276 -5.46 -16.48 -1.92
C GLU A 276 -4.65 -15.34 -2.57
N HIS A 277 -3.40 -15.08 -2.14
CA HIS A 277 -2.48 -14.13 -2.81
C HIS A 277 -1.66 -14.74 -3.98
N SER A 278 -1.83 -16.03 -4.29
CA SER A 278 -0.91 -16.78 -5.16
C SER A 278 -1.20 -16.69 -6.67
N LYS A 279 -2.42 -16.34 -7.09
CA LYS A 279 -2.78 -16.32 -8.52
C LYS A 279 -2.25 -15.11 -9.27
N GLY A 280 -2.30 -13.92 -8.66
CA GLY A 280 -1.85 -12.66 -9.29
C GLY A 280 -0.33 -12.60 -9.49
N SER A 281 0.44 -12.84 -8.43
CA SER A 281 1.92 -12.81 -8.49
C SER A 281 2.50 -13.78 -9.52
N SER A 282 1.79 -14.88 -9.84
CA SER A 282 2.23 -15.84 -10.86
C SER A 282 2.41 -15.19 -12.24
N ARG A 283 1.55 -14.24 -12.62
CA ARG A 283 1.59 -13.62 -13.96
C ARG A 283 2.82 -12.74 -14.14
N LEU A 284 3.15 -11.92 -13.14
CA LEU A 284 4.33 -11.06 -13.17
C LEU A 284 5.62 -11.89 -13.11
N VAL A 285 5.64 -12.96 -12.32
CA VAL A 285 6.74 -13.92 -12.30
C VAL A 285 6.95 -14.54 -13.68
N HIS A 286 5.88 -15.00 -14.34
CA HIS A 286 5.94 -15.53 -15.70
C HIS A 286 6.37 -14.48 -16.73
N PHE A 287 5.90 -13.24 -16.61
CA PHE A 287 6.28 -12.13 -17.48
C PHE A 287 7.78 -11.84 -17.43
N LEU A 288 8.37 -11.83 -16.23
CA LEU A 288 9.80 -11.63 -16.01
C LEU A 288 10.62 -12.84 -16.50
N ALA A 289 10.19 -14.06 -16.15
CA ALA A 289 10.85 -15.28 -16.58
C ALA A 289 10.91 -15.42 -18.10
N GLY A 290 9.84 -15.04 -18.81
CA GLY A 290 9.79 -15.02 -20.27
C GLY A 290 10.79 -14.05 -20.94
N ARG A 291 11.43 -13.18 -20.16
CA ARG A 291 12.46 -12.23 -20.59
C ARG A 291 13.84 -12.57 -20.04
N GLY A 292 14.00 -13.76 -19.45
CA GLY A 292 15.24 -14.19 -18.82
C GLY A 292 15.57 -13.42 -17.54
N ILE A 293 14.56 -12.82 -16.88
CA ILE A 293 14.71 -12.14 -15.61
C ILE A 293 14.23 -13.07 -14.50
N THR A 294 15.08 -13.32 -13.51
CA THR A 294 14.74 -14.15 -12.35
C THR A 294 14.55 -13.26 -11.12
N ILE A 295 13.48 -13.49 -10.36
CA ILE A 295 13.30 -12.83 -9.07
C ILE A 295 14.12 -13.59 -8.03
N THR A 296 15.04 -12.90 -7.35
CA THR A 296 15.88 -13.48 -6.29
C THR A 296 15.27 -13.28 -4.92
N GLN A 297 14.57 -12.17 -4.71
CA GLN A 297 13.92 -11.86 -3.45
C GLN A 297 12.72 -10.94 -3.69
N ILE A 298 11.63 -11.21 -2.98
CA ILE A 298 10.50 -10.27 -2.82
C ILE A 298 10.51 -9.86 -1.35
N PRO A 299 10.66 -8.57 -1.01
CA PRO A 299 10.59 -8.13 0.37
C PRO A 299 9.25 -8.52 1.01
N THR A 300 9.30 -9.16 2.19
CA THR A 300 8.12 -9.51 2.99
C THR A 300 7.62 -8.31 3.79
N GLU A 301 6.40 -7.86 3.50
CA GLU A 301 5.47 -7.04 4.32
C GLU A 301 5.93 -5.73 5.02
N GLU A 302 7.19 -5.28 4.93
CA GLU A 302 7.59 -3.92 5.35
C GLU A 302 6.89 -2.81 4.54
N SER A 303 6.29 -3.16 3.39
CA SER A 303 5.48 -2.28 2.55
C SER A 303 4.15 -1.85 3.18
N PHE A 304 3.69 -2.54 4.23
CA PHE A 304 2.39 -2.29 4.89
C PHE A 304 2.48 -1.51 6.21
N ASP A 305 3.57 -0.80 6.49
CA ASP A 305 3.60 0.12 7.64
C ASP A 305 2.60 1.29 7.43
N PRO A 306 1.46 1.33 8.15
CA PRO A 306 0.43 2.35 7.92
C PRO A 306 0.89 3.75 8.32
N VAL A 307 1.85 3.84 9.25
CA VAL A 307 2.42 5.11 9.69
C VAL A 307 3.30 5.68 8.59
N LEU A 308 4.24 4.89 8.06
CA LEU A 308 5.09 5.33 6.94
C LEU A 308 4.29 5.61 5.69
N ASN A 309 3.26 4.81 5.40
CA ASN A 309 2.38 5.04 4.25
C ASN A 309 1.59 6.34 4.42
N GLY A 310 1.09 6.63 5.62
CA GLY A 310 0.45 7.91 5.94
C GLY A 310 1.38 9.12 5.83
N LEU A 311 2.65 8.99 6.22
CA LEU A 311 3.66 10.04 6.04
C LEU A 311 4.00 10.26 4.57
N ALA A 312 4.20 9.17 3.82
CA ALA A 312 4.48 9.19 2.38
C ALA A 312 3.33 9.84 1.61
N ASN A 313 2.09 9.49 1.92
CA ASN A 313 0.91 10.10 1.32
C ASN A 313 0.83 11.59 1.63
N PHE A 314 1.00 11.98 2.90
CA PHE A 314 0.97 13.40 3.28
C PHE A 314 2.06 14.21 2.55
N LEU A 315 3.28 13.66 2.44
CA LEU A 315 4.39 14.29 1.74
C LEU A 315 4.13 14.40 0.24
N GLY A 316 3.72 13.31 -0.41
CA GLY A 316 3.49 13.27 -1.86
C GLY A 316 2.34 14.17 -2.31
N THR A 317 1.20 14.14 -1.61
CA THR A 317 0.04 14.99 -1.94
C THR A 317 0.34 16.49 -1.82
N HIS A 318 1.24 16.86 -0.90
CA HIS A 318 1.58 18.26 -0.60
C HIS A 318 3.01 18.61 -0.97
N TYR A 319 3.62 17.87 -1.90
CA TYR A 319 5.06 17.94 -2.16
C TYR A 319 5.56 19.35 -2.43
N GLU A 320 4.88 20.12 -3.29
CA GLU A 320 5.28 21.51 -3.61
C GLU A 320 5.35 22.42 -2.37
N SER A 321 4.42 22.26 -1.42
CA SER A 321 4.39 23.04 -0.17
C SER A 321 5.40 22.52 0.87
N LEU A 322 5.72 21.23 0.84
CA LEU A 322 6.59 20.57 1.83
C LEU A 322 8.04 20.43 1.38
N ARG A 323 8.32 20.67 0.10
CA ARG A 323 9.65 20.55 -0.52
C ARG A 323 10.75 21.28 0.27
N PRO A 324 10.56 22.52 0.77
CA PRO A 324 11.60 23.20 1.57
C PRO A 324 11.94 22.45 2.87
N LEU A 325 10.93 21.92 3.57
CA LEU A 325 11.11 21.13 4.78
C LEU A 325 11.79 19.79 4.48
N TYR A 326 11.30 19.07 3.46
CA TYR A 326 11.88 17.80 3.02
C TYR A 326 13.37 17.95 2.65
N GLN A 327 13.73 18.99 1.91
CA GLN A 327 15.13 19.24 1.52
C GLN A 327 16.02 19.47 2.74
N GLN A 328 15.56 20.21 3.76
CA GLN A 328 16.35 20.41 4.98
C GLN A 328 16.49 19.14 5.79
N ILE A 329 15.46 18.30 5.87
CA ILE A 329 15.59 17.00 6.52
C ILE A 329 16.61 16.15 5.78
N LYS A 330 16.49 16.04 4.44
CA LYS A 330 17.37 15.24 3.60
C LYS A 330 18.85 15.65 3.71
N ARG A 331 19.13 16.95 3.82
CA ARG A 331 20.51 17.46 3.98
C ARG A 331 21.12 17.15 5.35
N ASN A 332 20.32 17.15 6.41
CA ASN A 332 20.84 17.07 7.79
C ASN A 332 20.75 15.66 8.41
N MET A 333 19.93 14.76 7.86
CA MET A 333 19.63 13.44 8.45
C MET A 333 20.82 12.46 8.55
N GLN A 334 21.88 12.65 7.75
CA GLN A 334 23.06 11.77 7.81
C GLN A 334 23.85 11.97 9.11
N MET A 335 23.96 13.23 9.55
CA MET A 335 24.68 13.61 10.76
C MET A 335 23.76 13.74 11.97
N GLY A 336 22.44 13.89 11.76
CA GLY A 336 21.49 14.14 12.84
C GLY A 336 21.49 15.60 13.27
N ASP A 337 21.82 16.51 12.35
CA ASP A 337 22.04 17.92 12.66
C ASP A 337 20.71 18.68 12.88
N ASP A 338 20.83 19.82 13.55
CA ASP A 338 19.77 20.80 13.66
C ASP A 338 19.64 21.67 12.41
N PHE A 339 18.42 22.14 12.16
CA PHE A 339 18.15 23.06 11.07
C PHE A 339 17.04 24.04 11.44
N ALA A 340 17.02 25.16 10.72
CA ALA A 340 15.96 26.15 10.82
C ALA A 340 15.43 26.55 9.44
N ILE A 341 14.13 26.87 9.39
CA ILE A 341 13.44 27.33 8.18
C ILE A 341 12.66 28.59 8.52
N ASN A 342 12.93 29.66 7.78
CA ASN A 342 12.16 30.89 7.86
C ASN A 342 10.90 30.74 6.99
N LEU A 343 9.73 30.92 7.60
CA LEU A 343 8.43 30.76 6.97
C LEU A 343 7.67 32.10 6.83
N LYS A 344 8.34 33.24 7.03
CA LYS A 344 7.70 34.57 7.05
C LYS A 344 7.02 34.94 5.74
N GLU A 345 7.56 34.49 4.62
CA GLU A 345 7.04 34.79 3.26
C GLU A 345 6.12 33.67 2.74
N GLU A 346 5.96 32.58 3.48
CA GLU A 346 5.12 31.47 3.08
C GLU A 346 3.63 31.77 3.29
N SER A 347 2.78 31.15 2.48
CA SER A 347 1.34 31.28 2.65
C SER A 347 0.88 30.67 3.99
N PRO A 348 -0.19 31.19 4.63
CA PRO A 348 -0.72 30.59 5.85
C PRO A 348 -1.08 29.09 5.70
N LYS A 349 -1.50 28.68 4.50
CA LYS A 349 -1.77 27.28 4.17
C LYS A 349 -0.47 26.45 4.16
N THR A 350 0.59 26.94 3.51
CA THR A 350 1.90 26.29 3.45
C THR A 350 2.50 26.16 4.86
N ILE A 351 2.46 27.23 5.66
CA ILE A 351 2.92 27.21 7.06
C ILE A 351 2.19 26.12 7.85
N SER A 352 0.86 26.04 7.70
CA SER A 352 0.04 25.03 8.36
C SER A 352 0.45 23.61 7.93
N LEU A 353 0.64 23.35 6.64
CA LEU A 353 1.08 22.05 6.13
C LEU A 353 2.47 21.65 6.65
N ILE A 354 3.43 22.57 6.59
CA ILE A 354 4.79 22.38 7.12
C ILE A 354 4.73 22.05 8.61
N CYS A 355 3.91 22.78 9.39
CA CYS A 355 3.80 22.54 10.82
C CYS A 355 3.13 21.19 11.15
N GLN A 356 2.10 20.82 10.40
CA GLN A 356 1.43 19.53 10.55
C GLN A 356 2.38 18.37 10.22
N PHE A 357 3.12 18.47 9.13
CA PHE A 357 4.08 17.43 8.75
C PHE A 357 5.24 17.35 9.75
N GLY A 358 5.85 18.48 10.11
CA GLY A 358 6.92 18.52 11.12
C GLY A 358 6.49 17.94 12.46
N LYS A 359 5.24 18.20 12.89
CA LYS A 359 4.68 17.59 14.10
C LYS A 359 4.50 16.07 13.95
N LYS A 360 3.96 15.58 12.83
CA LYS A 360 3.84 14.14 12.55
C LYS A 360 5.21 13.45 12.59
N LEU A 361 6.23 14.06 12.00
CA LEU A 361 7.60 13.54 12.00
C LEU A 361 8.20 13.48 13.42
N TYR A 362 7.96 14.49 14.24
CA TYR A 362 8.35 14.48 15.64
C TYR A 362 7.64 13.38 16.43
N ASP A 363 6.34 13.18 16.20
CA ASP A 363 5.53 12.18 16.90
C ASP A 363 5.98 10.73 16.61
N VAL A 364 6.60 10.49 15.44
CA VAL A 364 7.18 9.18 15.07
C VAL A 364 8.70 9.11 15.29
N ALA A 365 9.28 10.07 16.02
CA ALA A 365 10.71 10.18 16.29
C ALA A 365 11.62 10.32 15.04
N PHE A 366 11.07 10.73 13.89
CA PHE A 366 11.86 11.11 12.71
C PHE A 366 12.53 12.48 12.87
N LEU A 367 12.01 13.30 13.79
CA LEU A 367 12.68 14.48 14.32
C LEU A 367 12.87 14.29 15.83
N GLU A 368 14.09 14.49 16.32
CA GLU A 368 14.40 14.47 17.76
C GLU A 368 13.87 15.71 18.47
N GLN A 369 13.81 16.83 17.73
CA GLN A 369 13.32 18.10 18.23
C GLN A 369 12.49 18.78 17.15
N TYR A 370 11.41 19.43 17.56
CA TYR A 370 10.56 20.23 16.69
C TYR A 370 9.95 21.39 17.46
N ARG A 371 10.17 22.62 16.98
CA ARG A 371 9.61 23.85 17.55
C ARG A 371 9.31 24.85 16.46
N TYR A 372 8.06 25.30 16.40
CA TYR A 372 7.66 26.43 15.57
C TYR A 372 7.48 27.69 16.42
N ILE A 373 8.20 28.75 16.08
CA ILE A 373 8.09 30.07 16.70
C ILE A 373 7.20 30.93 15.80
N ARG A 374 6.05 31.34 16.35
CA ARG A 374 5.05 32.15 15.65
C ARG A 374 5.53 33.59 15.44
N SER A 375 4.62 34.46 14.99
CA SER A 375 4.83 35.90 14.87
C SER A 375 5.59 36.49 16.06
N PRO A 376 6.56 37.40 15.83
CA PRO A 376 6.95 37.97 14.54
C PRO A 376 7.99 37.15 13.75
N GLN A 377 8.48 36.03 14.31
CA GLN A 377 9.66 35.33 13.78
C GLN A 377 9.34 34.33 12.67
N TYR A 378 8.20 33.64 12.76
CA TYR A 378 7.78 32.60 11.78
C TYR A 378 8.90 31.58 11.50
N LEU A 379 9.59 31.13 12.55
CA LEU A 379 10.79 30.31 12.44
C LEU A 379 10.50 28.88 12.92
N LEU A 380 10.68 27.90 12.04
CA LEU A 380 10.70 26.49 12.41
C LEU A 380 12.12 26.09 12.76
N ARG A 381 12.31 25.45 13.91
CA ARG A 381 13.57 24.82 14.34
C ARG A 381 13.32 23.33 14.58
N ALA A 382 14.19 22.48 14.07
CA ALA A 382 14.08 21.05 14.26
C ALA A 382 15.46 20.39 14.27
N LYS A 383 15.53 19.17 14.82
CA LYS A 383 16.72 18.33 14.80
C LYS A 383 16.38 16.98 14.21
N THR A 384 17.16 16.55 13.23
CA THR A 384 16.95 15.26 12.55
C THR A 384 17.43 14.10 13.43
N THR A 385 16.81 12.92 13.26
CA THR A 385 17.30 11.69 13.87
C THR A 385 18.31 10.97 12.96
N ARG A 386 19.07 10.03 13.53
CA ARG A 386 19.95 9.10 12.80
C ARG A 386 19.37 7.68 12.67
N LEU A 387 18.08 7.51 12.98
CA LEU A 387 17.40 6.22 12.80
C LEU A 387 17.47 5.76 11.34
N PRO A 388 17.94 4.54 11.05
CA PRO A 388 18.02 4.01 9.68
C PRO A 388 16.68 4.06 8.94
N THR A 389 15.58 3.78 9.63
CA THR A 389 14.23 3.86 9.04
C THR A 389 13.89 5.27 8.54
N ALA A 390 14.25 6.31 9.30
CA ALA A 390 14.03 7.70 8.88
C ALA A 390 14.93 8.08 7.71
N GLN A 391 16.20 7.67 7.75
CA GLN A 391 17.15 7.92 6.66
C GLN A 391 16.70 7.26 5.37
N ASN A 392 16.31 5.98 5.41
CA ASN A 392 15.79 5.23 4.26
C ASN A 392 14.48 5.84 3.72
N PHE A 393 13.59 6.27 4.63
CA PHE A 393 12.36 6.95 4.26
C PHE A 393 12.64 8.20 3.42
N PHE A 394 13.46 9.12 3.92
CA PHE A 394 13.75 10.38 3.25
C PHE A 394 14.77 10.28 2.10
N SER A 395 15.54 9.20 2.02
CA SER A 395 16.45 8.97 0.89
C SER A 395 15.72 8.54 -0.39
N GLY A 396 14.53 7.95 -0.29
CA GLY A 396 13.76 7.53 -1.46
C GLY A 396 12.47 6.79 -1.18
N GLN A 397 12.42 5.97 -0.11
CA GLN A 397 11.28 5.06 0.11
C GLN A 397 9.95 5.77 0.28
N TRP A 398 9.92 7.03 0.73
CA TRP A 398 8.67 7.79 0.80
C TRP A 398 7.99 7.91 -0.57
N LEU A 399 8.77 8.04 -1.64
CA LEU A 399 8.27 8.23 -3.00
C LEU A 399 7.75 6.90 -3.57
N GLU A 400 8.49 5.81 -3.35
CA GLU A 400 8.07 4.45 -3.69
C GLU A 400 6.71 4.12 -3.04
N ARG A 401 6.60 4.37 -1.73
CA ARG A 401 5.37 4.16 -0.94
C ARG A 401 4.22 5.04 -1.43
N TYR A 402 4.50 6.30 -1.79
CA TYR A 402 3.48 7.21 -2.30
C TYR A 402 2.97 6.75 -3.67
N VAL A 403 3.88 6.43 -4.59
CA VAL A 403 3.56 5.97 -5.95
C VAL A 403 2.75 4.66 -5.89
N MET A 404 3.14 3.72 -5.03
CA MET A 404 2.36 2.49 -4.82
C MET A 404 0.93 2.78 -4.38
N GLN A 405 0.73 3.66 -3.40
CA GLN A 405 -0.62 4.07 -2.96
C GLN A 405 -1.41 4.73 -4.10
N GLN A 406 -0.76 5.58 -4.89
CA GLN A 406 -1.39 6.22 -6.05
C GLN A 406 -1.83 5.20 -7.12
N VAL A 407 -1.06 4.12 -7.33
CA VAL A 407 -1.47 3.04 -8.23
C VAL A 407 -2.64 2.25 -7.64
N GLN A 408 -2.57 1.86 -6.37
CA GLN A 408 -3.66 1.12 -5.70
C GLN A 408 -4.98 1.90 -5.75
N GLU A 409 -4.96 3.18 -5.38
CA GLU A 409 -6.14 4.05 -5.46
C GLU A 409 -6.63 4.22 -6.90
N ALA A 410 -5.73 4.24 -7.90
CA ALA A 410 -6.12 4.33 -9.30
C ALA A 410 -6.83 3.05 -9.78
N VAL A 411 -6.30 1.87 -9.40
CA VAL A 411 -6.93 0.58 -9.69
C VAL A 411 -8.29 0.48 -9.01
N GLU A 412 -8.40 0.83 -7.73
CA GLU A 412 -9.67 0.84 -7.00
C GLU A 412 -10.70 1.78 -7.64
N GLN A 413 -10.25 2.96 -8.06
CA GLN A 413 -11.10 3.91 -8.77
C GLN A 413 -11.66 3.29 -10.07
N LEU A 414 -10.83 2.63 -10.87
CA LEU A 414 -11.31 1.97 -12.10
C LEU A 414 -12.21 0.78 -11.76
N GLN A 415 -11.85 -0.04 -10.79
CA GLN A 415 -12.65 -1.19 -10.36
C GLN A 415 -14.04 -0.77 -9.89
N SER A 416 -14.18 0.40 -9.26
CA SER A 416 -15.49 0.95 -8.84
C SER A 416 -16.35 1.45 -10.01
N GLN A 417 -15.71 1.82 -11.13
CA GLN A 417 -16.36 2.37 -12.33
C GLN A 417 -16.68 1.30 -13.37
N SER A 418 -15.89 0.22 -13.39
CA SER A 418 -16.07 -0.89 -14.32
C SER A 418 -17.14 -1.88 -13.84
N ARG A 419 -17.96 -2.39 -14.76
CA ARG A 419 -18.96 -3.45 -14.48
C ARG A 419 -18.37 -4.85 -14.40
N ARG A 420 -17.09 -5.00 -14.73
CA ARG A 420 -16.35 -6.26 -14.70
C ARG A 420 -15.31 -6.23 -13.60
N GLN A 421 -14.90 -7.41 -13.15
CA GLN A 421 -13.71 -7.53 -12.34
C GLN A 421 -12.47 -7.23 -13.20
N ILE A 422 -11.60 -6.38 -12.67
CA ILE A 422 -10.30 -6.07 -13.23
C ILE A 422 -9.30 -7.03 -12.57
N ASP A 423 -8.59 -7.81 -13.38
CA ASP A 423 -7.54 -8.69 -12.87
C ASP A 423 -6.27 -7.86 -12.60
N CYS A 424 -5.83 -7.79 -11.34
CA CYS A 424 -4.71 -6.95 -10.95
C CYS A 424 -3.85 -7.64 -9.88
N SER A 425 -2.53 -7.51 -10.03
CA SER A 425 -1.57 -7.81 -8.96
C SER A 425 -0.29 -7.00 -9.14
N TYR A 426 0.54 -6.97 -8.10
CA TYR A 426 1.77 -6.18 -8.08
C TYR A 426 2.92 -6.89 -7.36
N LEU A 427 4.14 -6.43 -7.65
CA LEU A 427 5.39 -6.74 -6.99
C LEU A 427 6.04 -5.40 -6.60
N ALA A 428 6.22 -5.17 -5.31
CA ALA A 428 6.93 -3.99 -4.79
C ALA A 428 8.38 -4.38 -4.47
N ASN A 429 9.33 -3.57 -4.95
CA ASN A 429 10.76 -3.74 -4.71
C ASN A 429 11.33 -5.15 -4.97
N PRO A 430 10.92 -5.91 -6.02
CA PRO A 430 11.52 -7.21 -6.28
C PRO A 430 13.01 -7.04 -6.64
N ARG A 431 13.86 -7.81 -5.96
CA ARG A 431 15.24 -8.01 -6.40
C ARG A 431 15.25 -8.99 -7.56
N ILE A 432 15.95 -8.60 -8.62
CA ILE A 432 16.00 -9.35 -9.87
C ILE A 432 17.43 -9.60 -10.30
N THR A 433 17.63 -10.68 -11.03
CA THR A 433 18.84 -10.96 -11.80
C THR A 433 18.47 -10.97 -13.28
N LEU A 434 19.13 -10.10 -14.04
CA LEU A 434 18.98 -10.01 -15.49
C LEU A 434 19.71 -11.18 -16.17
N ALA A 435 19.41 -11.43 -17.45
CA ALA A 435 20.02 -12.50 -18.23
C ALA A 435 21.56 -12.40 -18.33
N ASN A 436 22.12 -11.20 -18.16
CA ASN A 436 23.55 -10.93 -18.11
C ASN A 436 24.18 -11.08 -16.71
N GLN A 437 23.46 -11.69 -15.76
CA GLN A 437 23.84 -11.88 -14.35
C GLN A 437 23.99 -10.59 -13.53
N GLN A 438 23.58 -9.43 -14.06
CA GLN A 438 23.55 -8.21 -13.27
C GLN A 438 22.36 -8.23 -12.31
N GLU A 439 22.62 -7.88 -11.05
CA GLU A 439 21.59 -7.69 -10.05
C GLU A 439 20.95 -6.31 -10.19
N GLY A 440 19.65 -6.27 -10.00
CA GLY A 440 18.84 -5.07 -10.04
C GLY A 440 17.69 -5.14 -9.04
N GLU A 441 17.02 -4.02 -8.89
CA GLU A 441 15.78 -3.88 -8.14
C GLU A 441 14.83 -3.09 -9.04
N LEU A 442 13.56 -3.48 -9.03
CA LEU A 442 12.49 -2.71 -9.66
C LEU A 442 11.67 -2.09 -8.55
N ASP A 443 11.43 -0.77 -8.57
CA ASP A 443 10.68 -0.13 -7.49
C ASP A 443 9.23 -0.66 -7.40
N PHE A 444 8.49 -0.63 -8.52
CA PHE A 444 7.11 -1.13 -8.54
C PHE A 444 6.72 -1.72 -9.89
N LEU A 445 6.30 -2.99 -9.91
CA LEU A 445 5.83 -3.68 -11.11
C LEU A 445 4.42 -4.20 -10.87
N PHE A 446 3.47 -3.93 -11.76
CA PHE A 446 2.10 -4.41 -11.62
C PHE A 446 1.49 -4.74 -12.97
N HIS A 447 0.40 -5.51 -12.96
CA HIS A 447 -0.40 -5.71 -14.16
C HIS A 447 -1.85 -5.35 -13.93
N ILE A 448 -2.51 -4.97 -15.03
CA ILE A 448 -3.94 -4.78 -15.10
C ILE A 448 -4.40 -5.52 -16.36
N ASP A 449 -5.18 -6.57 -16.14
CA ASP A 449 -5.50 -7.61 -17.11
C ASP A 449 -4.24 -8.11 -17.84
N GLN A 450 -4.04 -7.64 -19.07
CA GLN A 450 -2.98 -8.08 -19.96
C GLN A 450 -1.80 -7.11 -20.01
N ASN A 451 -1.97 -5.90 -19.51
CA ASN A 451 -0.98 -4.83 -19.60
C ASN A 451 -0.12 -4.82 -18.35
N VAL A 452 1.19 -4.79 -18.53
CA VAL A 452 2.17 -4.77 -17.45
C VAL A 452 2.80 -3.39 -17.41
N TYR A 453 2.94 -2.87 -16.20
CA TYR A 453 3.49 -1.56 -15.92
C TYR A 453 4.67 -1.69 -14.98
N TRP A 454 5.72 -0.94 -15.26
CA TRP A 454 6.87 -0.75 -14.39
C TRP A 454 6.99 0.73 -14.07
N ILE A 455 7.03 1.03 -12.78
CA ILE A 455 7.28 2.38 -12.27
C ILE A 455 8.62 2.38 -11.53
N GLU A 456 9.51 3.28 -11.95
CA GLU A 456 10.75 3.61 -11.26
C GLU A 456 10.60 4.98 -10.62
N THR A 457 11.10 5.18 -9.42
CA THR A 457 10.97 6.42 -8.67
C THR A 457 12.33 7.01 -8.33
N LYS A 458 12.47 8.34 -8.48
CA LYS A 458 13.67 9.05 -8.04
C LYS A 458 13.33 10.37 -7.36
N SER A 459 13.79 10.48 -6.12
CA SER A 459 13.62 11.64 -5.24
C SER A 459 14.85 12.56 -5.20
N GLY A 460 15.82 12.34 -6.09
CA GLY A 460 17.15 12.97 -6.12
C GLY A 460 17.73 13.04 -7.53
N ASP A 461 19.06 13.17 -7.64
CA ASP A 461 19.74 13.28 -8.94
C ASP A 461 19.51 12.01 -9.79
N TYR A 462 18.81 12.18 -10.90
CA TYR A 462 18.46 11.10 -11.83
C TYR A 462 19.50 10.93 -12.95
N GLN A 463 20.40 11.89 -13.16
CA GLN A 463 21.24 11.94 -14.37
C GLN A 463 22.24 10.79 -14.44
N GLN A 464 22.73 10.32 -13.29
CA GLN A 464 23.83 9.36 -13.21
C GLN A 464 23.42 7.92 -13.57
N HIS A 465 22.12 7.64 -13.73
CA HIS A 465 21.60 6.28 -13.90
C HIS A 465 20.61 6.11 -15.05
N ILE A 466 20.47 7.12 -15.91
CA ILE A 466 19.54 7.11 -17.05
C ILE A 466 19.70 5.86 -17.92
N SER A 467 20.95 5.56 -18.33
CA SER A 467 21.25 4.46 -19.25
C SER A 467 20.88 3.09 -18.67
N LYS A 468 20.93 2.93 -17.35
CA LYS A 468 20.50 1.72 -16.63
C LYS A 468 18.99 1.52 -16.79
N TYR A 469 18.19 2.54 -16.53
CA TYR A 469 16.72 2.43 -16.58
C TYR A 469 16.20 2.24 -18.00
N SER A 470 16.77 2.95 -18.98
CA SER A 470 16.49 2.74 -20.40
C SER A 470 16.83 1.31 -20.86
N MET A 471 17.86 0.69 -20.31
CA MET A 471 18.21 -0.69 -20.59
C MET A 471 17.21 -1.67 -19.96
N ILE A 472 16.78 -1.42 -18.72
CA ILE A 472 15.76 -2.24 -18.05
C ILE A 472 14.43 -2.15 -18.80
N ALA A 473 13.95 -0.95 -19.17
CA ALA A 473 12.71 -0.77 -19.95
C ALA A 473 12.73 -1.60 -21.25
N ARG A 474 13.84 -1.55 -21.99
CA ARG A 474 14.04 -2.34 -23.21
C ARG A 474 14.07 -3.84 -22.94
N THR A 475 14.69 -4.26 -21.84
CA THR A 475 14.73 -5.68 -21.43
C THR A 475 13.33 -6.18 -21.04
N LEU A 476 12.53 -5.32 -20.39
CA LEU A 476 11.13 -5.56 -20.08
C LEU A 476 10.22 -5.47 -21.31
N ASN A 477 10.73 -5.00 -22.46
CA ASN A 477 9.97 -4.79 -23.69
C ASN A 477 8.66 -4.03 -23.42
N LEU A 478 8.76 -2.95 -22.65
CA LEU A 478 7.66 -2.05 -22.31
C LEU A 478 7.85 -0.74 -23.09
N ASP A 479 6.74 -0.14 -23.53
CA ASP A 479 6.76 1.16 -24.18
C ASP A 479 6.82 2.31 -23.15
N GLU A 480 6.86 3.55 -23.65
CA GLU A 480 6.96 4.76 -22.82
C GLU A 480 5.72 5.01 -21.94
N LYS A 481 4.59 4.38 -22.23
CA LYS A 481 3.38 4.48 -21.40
C LYS A 481 3.37 3.44 -20.27
N HIS A 482 4.12 2.36 -20.43
CA HIS A 482 4.13 1.21 -19.52
C HIS A 482 5.42 1.10 -18.70
N ALA A 483 6.52 1.73 -19.11
CA ALA A 483 7.72 1.91 -18.29
C ALA A 483 7.87 3.40 -17.95
N ILE A 484 7.58 3.78 -16.71
CA ILE A 484 7.48 5.19 -16.29
C ILE A 484 8.49 5.47 -15.17
N MET A 485 9.24 6.55 -15.31
CA MET A 485 10.09 7.10 -14.25
C MET A 485 9.44 8.36 -13.66
N VAL A 486 9.20 8.32 -12.35
CA VAL A 486 8.59 9.42 -11.58
C VAL A 486 9.68 10.24 -10.91
N LEU A 487 9.72 11.53 -11.24
CA LEU A 487 10.73 12.47 -10.76
C LEU A 487 10.10 13.59 -9.93
N THR A 488 10.70 13.90 -8.78
CA THR A 488 10.21 14.95 -7.86
C THR A 488 10.66 16.36 -8.24
N ASP A 489 11.84 16.49 -8.87
CA ASP A 489 12.51 17.79 -9.03
C ASP A 489 12.68 18.19 -10.51
N ILE A 490 11.66 17.92 -11.32
CA ILE A 490 11.57 18.41 -12.70
C ILE A 490 10.27 19.19 -12.93
N PRO A 491 10.28 20.25 -13.75
CA PRO A 491 9.06 20.84 -14.29
C PRO A 491 8.35 19.86 -15.23
N ALA A 492 7.02 19.84 -15.18
CA ALA A 492 6.14 19.13 -16.11
C ALA A 492 6.51 19.32 -17.60
N SER A 493 6.91 20.53 -17.98
CA SER A 493 7.30 20.84 -19.36
C SER A 493 8.51 20.05 -19.87
N ARG A 494 9.34 19.48 -18.98
CA ARG A 494 10.49 18.66 -19.35
C ARG A 494 10.18 17.17 -19.47
N SER A 495 8.99 16.72 -19.04
CA SER A 495 8.58 15.31 -19.08
C SER A 495 8.74 14.71 -20.49
N ALA A 496 8.28 15.42 -21.52
CA ALA A 496 8.34 14.96 -22.92
C ALA A 496 9.77 14.89 -23.47
N GLU A 497 10.60 15.91 -23.20
CA GLU A 497 12.00 15.94 -23.63
C GLU A 497 12.81 14.80 -22.99
N LEU A 498 12.61 14.57 -21.69
CA LEU A 498 13.27 13.50 -20.95
C LEU A 498 12.78 12.11 -21.39
N THR A 499 11.48 11.98 -21.69
CA THR A 499 10.91 10.74 -22.25
C THR A 499 11.61 10.37 -23.55
N ALA A 500 11.71 11.31 -24.50
CA ALA A 500 12.39 11.09 -25.77
C ALA A 500 13.89 10.78 -25.59
N LEU A 501 14.55 11.42 -24.62
CA LEU A 501 15.95 11.19 -24.33
C LEU A 501 16.21 9.80 -23.72
N PHE A 502 15.29 9.32 -22.88
CA PHE A 502 15.49 8.09 -22.11
C PHE A 502 14.90 6.86 -22.78
N GLY A 503 14.01 7.01 -23.76
CA GLY A 503 13.31 5.89 -24.39
C GLY A 503 12.46 5.10 -23.40
N MET A 504 11.93 5.80 -22.38
CA MET A 504 10.94 5.34 -21.41
C MET A 504 10.14 6.55 -20.93
N GLY A 505 8.93 6.35 -20.43
CA GLY A 505 8.12 7.43 -19.91
C GLY A 505 8.82 8.15 -18.76
N VAL A 506 8.78 9.48 -18.77
CA VAL A 506 9.24 10.31 -17.66
C VAL A 506 8.12 11.28 -17.31
N CYS A 507 7.76 11.33 -16.04
CA CYS A 507 6.76 12.30 -15.57
C CYS A 507 7.18 12.97 -14.27
N ALA A 508 6.79 14.24 -14.13
CA ALA A 508 6.83 14.92 -12.85
C ALA A 508 5.85 14.27 -11.87
N LEU A 509 6.18 14.28 -10.57
CA LEU A 509 5.33 13.72 -9.51
C LEU A 509 3.89 14.26 -9.56
N SER A 510 3.72 15.54 -9.88
CA SER A 510 2.42 16.21 -9.98
C SER A 510 1.53 15.71 -11.11
N GLU A 511 2.12 15.13 -12.17
CA GLU A 511 1.41 14.63 -13.35
C GLU A 511 1.14 13.12 -13.28
N PHE A 512 1.89 12.40 -12.43
CA PHE A 512 1.92 10.94 -12.39
C PHE A 512 0.53 10.31 -12.33
N ARG A 513 -0.31 10.70 -11.37
CA ARG A 513 -1.63 10.10 -11.17
C ARG A 513 -2.54 10.29 -12.38
N ALA A 514 -2.50 11.46 -13.02
CA ALA A 514 -3.31 11.76 -14.20
C ALA A 514 -2.83 10.94 -15.41
N ALA A 515 -1.51 10.91 -15.66
CA ALA A 515 -0.91 10.13 -16.73
C ALA A 515 -1.22 8.63 -16.60
N LEU A 516 -1.06 8.09 -15.39
CA LEU A 516 -1.36 6.70 -15.06
C LEU A 516 -2.81 6.34 -15.36
N LEU A 517 -3.77 7.12 -14.84
CA LEU A 517 -5.20 6.88 -15.06
C LEU A 517 -5.58 6.96 -16.54
N THR A 518 -5.01 7.91 -17.28
CA THR A 518 -5.25 8.06 -18.70
C THR A 518 -4.79 6.81 -19.47
N THR A 519 -3.58 6.33 -19.20
CA THR A 519 -3.04 5.12 -19.84
C THR A 519 -3.88 3.89 -19.48
N MET A 520 -4.15 3.65 -18.20
CA MET A 520 -4.93 2.49 -17.74
C MET A 520 -6.35 2.47 -18.36
N LYS A 521 -7.02 3.61 -18.48
CA LYS A 521 -8.34 3.70 -19.13
C LYS A 521 -8.27 3.37 -20.63
N GLN A 522 -7.25 3.86 -21.33
CA GLN A 522 -7.03 3.53 -22.75
C GLN A 522 -6.86 2.02 -22.91
N ASP A 523 -6.05 1.41 -22.05
CA ASP A 523 -5.72 -0.02 -22.12
C ASP A 523 -6.89 -0.93 -21.76
N LEU A 524 -7.83 -0.46 -20.93
CA LEU A 524 -9.08 -1.16 -20.61
C LEU A 524 -10.17 -0.98 -21.68
N GLY A 525 -9.92 -0.19 -22.72
CA GLY A 525 -10.91 0.13 -23.76
C GLY A 525 -11.97 1.14 -23.32
N GLU A 526 -11.76 1.84 -22.20
CA GLU A 526 -12.64 2.89 -21.68
C GLU A 526 -12.21 4.25 -22.25
N THR A 527 -12.42 4.47 -23.56
CA THR A 527 -12.23 5.81 -24.14
C THR A 527 -13.21 6.81 -23.56
N GLN A 528 -12.71 8.01 -23.25
CA GLN A 528 -13.45 9.15 -22.67
C GLN A 528 -14.86 9.28 -23.26
N GLY A 529 -15.88 9.12 -22.40
CA GLY A 529 -17.25 9.50 -22.74
C GLY A 529 -17.26 10.95 -23.23
N GLY A 530 -17.85 11.15 -24.41
CA GLY A 530 -17.91 12.42 -25.11
C GLY A 530 -18.41 13.56 -24.23
N SER A 531 -17.78 14.73 -24.44
CA SER A 531 -18.30 16.04 -24.02
C SER A 531 -19.67 16.33 -24.63
#